data_AF-A0A383XQE0-F1
#
_entry.id   AF-A0A383XQE0-F1
#
_cell.length_a   1.000
_cell.length_b   1.000
_cell.length_c   1.000
_cell.angle_alpha   90.00
_cell.angle_beta   90.00
_cell.angle_gamma   90.00
#
_symmetry.space_group_name_H-M   'P 1'
#
loop_
_entity.id
_entity.type
_entity.pdbx_description
1 polymer ?
#
loop_
_entity_poly.entity_id
_entity_poly.type
_entity_poly.pdbx_seq_one_letter_code
_entity_poly.pdbx_strand_id
1 'polypeptide(L)'
;MTTATRSAPPPAAAAPRLRAWIRGLLAGPIAFIASWVLMAGAALYLPKGAAGIDNLVFPVVLFPLIWALLFLYSLTDPRLLRAGAVMAAILLTHGGLIAYHLGATA
;
A
#
# COMPACT_ATOMS: atom_id res chain seq x y z
N MET A 1 -42.56 0.52 -39.41
CA MET A 1 -42.58 1.07 -38.05
C MET A 1 -42.08 -0.04 -37.12
N THR A 2 -40.77 -0.08 -36.84
CA THR A 2 -40.11 -1.15 -36.07
C THR A 2 -39.85 -0.65 -34.65
N THR A 3 -40.57 -1.23 -33.70
CA THR A 3 -40.44 -0.94 -32.27
C THR A 3 -39.13 -1.54 -31.75
N ALA A 4 -38.13 -0.71 -31.50
CA ALA A 4 -36.90 -1.13 -30.84
C ALA A 4 -37.19 -1.41 -29.35
N THR A 5 -37.27 -2.68 -28.96
CA THR A 5 -37.35 -3.12 -27.57
C THR A 5 -36.04 -2.77 -26.86
N ARG A 6 -36.06 -1.72 -26.03
CA ARG A 6 -34.93 -1.38 -25.15
C ARG A 6 -34.80 -2.47 -24.08
N SER A 7 -33.79 -3.32 -24.20
CA SER A 7 -33.43 -4.28 -23.14
C SER A 7 -33.02 -3.52 -21.88
N ALA A 8 -33.69 -3.82 -20.75
CA ALA A 8 -33.33 -3.25 -19.45
C ALA A 8 -31.88 -3.62 -19.08
N PRO A 9 -31.08 -2.69 -18.51
CA PRO A 9 -29.72 -2.99 -18.12
C PRO A 9 -29.68 -4.08 -17.03
N PRO A 10 -28.75 -5.05 -17.10
CA PRO A 10 -28.70 -6.16 -16.16
C PRO A 10 -28.42 -5.66 -14.72
N PRO A 11 -29.06 -6.23 -13.69
CA PRO A 11 -28.81 -5.90 -12.29
C PRO A 11 -27.46 -6.46 -11.83
N ALA A 12 -26.35 -5.80 -12.17
CA ALA A 12 -25.00 -6.20 -11.74
C ALA A 12 -23.93 -5.08 -11.76
N ALA A 13 -24.30 -3.80 -11.77
CA ALA A 13 -23.35 -2.68 -11.84
C ALA A 13 -22.52 -2.42 -10.55
N ALA A 14 -22.73 -3.21 -9.48
CA ALA A 14 -22.08 -3.00 -8.18
C ALA A 14 -20.64 -3.53 -8.12
N ALA A 15 -20.36 -4.70 -8.72
CA ALA A 15 -19.05 -5.36 -8.63
C ALA A 15 -17.90 -4.56 -9.28
N PRO A 16 -18.07 -3.91 -10.45
CA PRO A 16 -17.03 -3.06 -11.04
C PRO A 16 -16.71 -1.83 -10.19
N ARG A 17 -17.74 -1.20 -9.61
CA ARG A 17 -17.58 0.00 -8.77
C ARG A 17 -16.86 -0.31 -7.46
N LEU A 18 -17.23 -1.40 -6.79
CA LEU A 18 -16.55 -1.86 -5.56
C LEU A 18 -15.07 -2.14 -5.81
N ARG A 19 -14.73 -2.82 -6.91
CA ARG A 19 -13.33 -3.08 -7.29
C ARG A 19 -12.54 -1.78 -7.51
N ALA A 20 -13.15 -0.79 -8.16
CA ALA A 20 -12.51 0.52 -8.35
C ALA A 20 -12.28 1.24 -7.01
N TRP A 21 -13.26 1.21 -6.10
CA TRP A 21 -13.11 1.78 -4.74
C TRP A 21 -12.00 1.10 -3.94
N ILE A 22 -11.98 -0.24 -3.91
CA ILE A 22 -10.92 -1.00 -3.23
C ILE A 22 -9.56 -0.65 -3.83
N ARG A 23 -9.45 -0.54 -5.16
CA ARG A 23 -8.20 -0.12 -5.82
C ARG A 23 -7.81 1.30 -5.42
N GLY A 24 -8.76 2.23 -5.33
CA GLY A 24 -8.51 3.59 -4.84
C GLY A 24 -7.99 3.61 -3.41
N LEU A 25 -8.58 2.79 -2.53
CA LEU A 25 -8.12 2.64 -1.15
C LEU A 25 -6.72 2.03 -1.06
N LEU A 26 -6.44 0.99 -1.85
CA LEU A 26 -5.12 0.36 -1.92
C LEU A 26 -4.06 1.34 -2.42
N ALA A 27 -4.33 2.03 -3.53
CA ALA A 27 -3.39 2.94 -4.15
C ALA A 27 -3.16 4.20 -3.32
N GLY A 28 -4.21 4.80 -2.74
CA GLY A 28 -4.08 6.03 -1.97
C GLY A 28 -3.64 5.77 -0.52
N PRO A 29 -4.60 5.72 0.42
CA PRO A 29 -4.30 5.70 1.85
C PRO A 29 -3.49 4.47 2.30
N ILE A 30 -3.79 3.27 1.77
CA ILE A 30 -3.10 2.06 2.23
C ILE A 30 -1.64 2.05 1.77
N ALA A 31 -1.35 2.37 0.50
CA ALA A 31 0.03 2.48 0.02
C ALA A 31 0.81 3.57 0.79
N PHE A 32 0.17 4.69 1.09
CA PHE A 32 0.77 5.75 1.91
C PHE A 32 1.14 5.24 3.30
N ILE A 33 0.20 4.63 4.02
CA ILE A 33 0.43 4.07 5.35
C ILE A 33 1.50 2.96 5.31
N ALA A 34 1.44 2.05 4.34
CA ALA A 34 2.40 0.96 4.19
C ALA A 34 3.82 1.50 3.96
N SER A 35 3.99 2.52 3.10
CA SER A 35 5.29 3.17 2.88
C SER A 35 5.80 3.89 4.13
N TRP A 36 4.91 4.53 4.89
CA TRP A 36 5.24 5.17 6.17
C TRP A 36 5.71 4.15 7.21
N VAL A 37 4.96 3.06 7.41
CA VAL A 37 5.31 1.99 8.36
C VAL A 37 6.63 1.32 7.97
N LEU A 38 6.83 1.04 6.68
CA LEU A 38 8.07 0.48 6.15
C LEU A 38 9.27 1.37 6.52
N MET A 39 9.19 2.66 6.22
CA MET A 39 10.27 3.63 6.42
C MET A 39 10.48 4.01 7.88
N ALA A 40 9.41 4.15 8.66
CA ALA A 40 9.49 4.35 10.11
C ALA A 40 10.16 3.16 10.79
N GLY A 41 9.81 1.94 10.39
CA GLY A 41 10.51 0.74 10.83
C GLY A 41 11.98 0.77 10.42
N ALA A 42 12.26 1.11 9.16
CA ALA A 42 13.64 1.20 8.66
C ALA A 42 14.51 2.11 9.50
N ALA A 43 13.96 3.22 10.00
CA ALA A 43 14.71 4.11 10.88
C ALA A 43 15.14 3.50 12.22
N LEU A 44 14.42 2.48 12.70
CA LEU A 44 14.73 1.76 13.94
C LEU A 44 15.79 0.68 13.74
N TYR A 45 15.71 -0.08 12.64
CA TYR A 45 16.55 -1.26 12.45
C TYR A 45 17.70 -1.09 11.43
N LEU A 46 17.75 0.00 10.65
CA LEU A 46 18.92 0.29 9.82
C LEU A 46 20.12 0.70 10.70
N PRO A 47 21.33 0.19 10.40
CA PRO A 47 22.52 0.64 11.08
C PRO A 47 22.81 2.12 10.75
N LYS A 48 23.35 2.83 11.73
CA LYS A 48 23.93 4.15 11.52
C LYS A 48 25.18 3.99 10.65
N GLY A 49 25.24 4.74 9.54
CA GLY A 49 26.43 4.80 8.70
C GLY A 49 27.54 5.66 9.31
N ALA A 50 28.59 5.94 8.53
CA ALA A 50 29.77 6.69 9.00
C ALA A 50 29.44 8.10 9.53
N ALA A 51 28.42 8.74 8.95
CA ALA A 51 27.94 10.06 9.40
C ALA A 51 26.95 9.98 10.58
N GLY A 52 26.60 8.78 11.04
CA GLY A 52 25.70 8.56 12.18
C GLY A 52 24.21 8.74 11.90
N ILE A 53 23.81 9.12 10.68
CA ILE A 53 22.43 9.56 10.35
C ILE A 53 21.76 8.78 9.20
N ASP A 54 22.44 7.82 8.59
CA ASP A 54 21.93 7.10 7.41
C ASP A 54 20.59 6.40 7.68
N ASN A 55 20.38 5.91 8.91
CA ASN A 55 19.13 5.32 9.35
C ASN A 55 17.97 6.32 9.32
N LEU A 56 18.21 7.64 9.28
CA LEU A 56 17.17 8.66 9.08
C LEU A 56 17.12 9.15 7.64
N VAL A 57 18.28 9.39 7.03
CA VAL A 57 18.36 9.94 5.66
C VAL A 57 17.77 8.98 4.64
N PHE A 58 18.11 7.69 4.70
CA PHE A 58 17.59 6.72 3.74
C PHE A 58 16.06 6.61 3.80
N PRO A 59 15.42 6.43 4.97
CA PRO A 59 13.97 6.39 5.04
C PRO A 59 13.28 7.65 4.50
N VAL A 60 13.81 8.84 4.80
CA VAL A 60 13.22 10.11 4.34
C VAL A 60 13.30 10.24 2.82
N VAL A 61 14.45 9.89 2.24
CA VAL A 61 14.67 9.98 0.78
C VAL A 61 13.91 8.88 0.02
N LEU A 62 13.86 7.67 0.57
CA LEU A 62 13.21 6.52 -0.07
C LEU A 62 11.69 6.55 0.07
N PHE A 63 11.14 7.20 1.10
CA PHE A 63 9.70 7.30 1.32
C PHE A 63 8.88 7.65 0.07
N PRO A 64 9.13 8.77 -0.64
CA PRO A 64 8.33 9.13 -1.82
C PRO A 64 8.46 8.10 -2.95
N LEU A 65 9.63 7.47 -3.10
CA LEU A 65 9.86 6.46 -4.12
C LEU A 65 9.09 5.17 -3.81
N ILE A 66 9.17 4.69 -2.57
CA ILE A 66 8.41 3.52 -2.11
C ILE A 66 6.92 3.77 -2.24
N TRP A 67 6.44 4.94 -1.80
CA TRP A 67 5.02 5.29 -1.93
C TRP A 67 4.57 5.28 -3.39
N ALA A 68 5.31 5.93 -4.29
CA ALA A 68 5.00 5.96 -5.71
C ALA A 68 4.98 4.55 -6.32
N LEU A 69 5.93 3.68 -5.95
CA LEU A 69 5.97 2.29 -6.40
C LEU A 69 4.74 1.50 -5.91
N LEU A 70 4.37 1.63 -4.64
CA LEU A 70 3.21 0.95 -4.05
C LEU A 70 1.88 1.47 -4.62
N PHE A 71 1.79 2.78 -4.84
CA PHE A 71 0.66 3.44 -5.51
C PHE A 71 0.51 2.88 -6.93
N LEU A 72 1.57 2.95 -7.74
CA LEU A 72 1.56 2.51 -9.13
C LEU A 72 1.27 1.02 -9.22
N TYR A 73 1.94 0.20 -8.39
CA TYR A 73 1.71 -1.23 -8.30
C TYR A 73 0.24 -1.56 -8.06
N SER A 74 -0.42 -0.86 -7.12
CA SER A 74 -1.84 -1.06 -6.83
C SER A 74 -2.75 -0.71 -8.02
N LEU A 75 -2.37 0.30 -8.81
CA LEU A 75 -3.12 0.68 -10.01
C LEU A 75 -2.90 -0.30 -11.17
N THR A 76 -1.67 -0.75 -11.37
CA THR A 76 -1.29 -1.56 -12.54
C THR A 76 -1.50 -3.06 -12.35
N ASP A 77 -1.52 -3.56 -11.11
CA ASP A 77 -1.66 -5.01 -10.87
C ASP A 77 -3.08 -5.48 -11.27
N PRO A 78 -3.24 -6.44 -12.21
CA PRO A 78 -4.55 -6.95 -12.59
C PRO A 78 -5.27 -7.70 -11.46
N ARG A 79 -4.55 -8.20 -10.45
CA ARG A 79 -5.09 -9.03 -9.36
C ARG A 79 -5.14 -8.25 -8.04
N LEU A 80 -6.33 -7.77 -7.70
CA LEU A 80 -6.57 -6.97 -6.49
C LEU A 80 -6.18 -7.70 -5.19
N LEU A 81 -6.38 -9.03 -5.13
CA LEU A 81 -5.99 -9.84 -3.99
C LEU A 81 -4.47 -9.88 -3.80
N ARG A 82 -3.70 -9.91 -4.89
CA ARG A 82 -2.24 -9.90 -4.84
C ARG A 82 -1.71 -8.55 -4.38
N ALA A 83 -2.28 -7.45 -4.89
CA ALA A 83 -1.96 -6.11 -4.42
C ALA A 83 -2.25 -5.97 -2.91
N GLY A 84 -3.43 -6.41 -2.46
CA GLY A 84 -3.78 -6.42 -1.04
C GLY A 84 -2.85 -7.27 -0.17
N ALA A 85 -2.48 -8.47 -0.64
CA ALA A 85 -1.57 -9.35 0.08
C ALA A 85 -0.17 -8.75 0.25
N VAL A 86 0.36 -8.04 -0.76
CA VAL A 86 1.64 -7.34 -0.65
C VAL A 86 1.57 -6.21 0.37
N MET A 87 0.50 -5.39 0.35
CA MET A 87 0.31 -4.33 1.35
C MET A 87 0.21 -4.91 2.77
N ALA A 88 -0.56 -5.98 2.93
CA ALA A 88 -0.72 -6.66 4.22
C ALA A 88 0.62 -7.23 4.70
N ALA A 89 1.41 -7.87 3.83
CA ALA A 89 2.72 -8.38 4.18
C ALA A 89 3.66 -7.27 4.68
N ILE A 90 3.74 -6.15 3.95
CA ILE A 90 4.55 -4.99 4.36
C ILE A 90 4.12 -4.48 5.75
N LEU A 91 2.81 -4.26 5.93
CA LEU A 91 2.28 -3.72 7.19
C LEU A 91 2.50 -4.67 8.37
N LEU A 92 2.23 -5.97 8.20
CA LEU A 92 2.37 -6.96 9.26
C LEU A 92 3.84 -7.19 9.61
N THR A 93 4.72 -7.31 8.61
CA THR A 93 6.15 -7.53 8.87
C THR A 93 6.78 -6.32 9.53
N HIS A 94 6.61 -5.12 8.97
CA HIS A 94 7.25 -3.93 9.53
C HIS A 94 6.57 -3.45 10.82
N GLY A 95 5.24 -3.54 10.91
CA GLY A 95 4.52 -3.29 12.16
C GLY A 95 4.95 -4.24 13.28
N GLY A 96 5.09 -5.54 12.96
CA GLY A 96 5.58 -6.55 13.90
C GLY A 96 7.03 -6.28 14.35
N LEU A 97 7.92 -5.91 13.42
CA LEU A 97 9.31 -5.55 13.74
C LEU A 97 9.38 -4.31 14.63
N ILE A 98 8.57 -3.28 14.36
CA ILE A 98 8.48 -2.08 15.20
C ILE A 98 8.01 -2.47 16.61
N ALA A 99 6.91 -3.23 16.72
CA ALA A 99 6.37 -3.65 17.99
C ALA A 99 7.38 -4.50 18.80
N TYR A 100 8.09 -5.41 18.13
CA TYR A 100 9.16 -6.20 18.74
C TYR A 100 10.30 -5.33 19.25
N HIS A 101 10.79 -4.37 18.44
CA HIS A 101 11.89 -3.51 18.83
C HIS A 101 11.52 -2.64 20.04
N LEU A 102 10.33 -2.02 20.01
CA LEU A 102 9.84 -1.17 21.11
C LEU A 102 9.61 -1.98 22.40
N GLY A 103 9.04 -3.18 22.28
CA GLY A 103 8.83 -4.08 23.41
C GLY A 103 10.11 -4.66 24.01
N ALA A 104 11.16 -4.86 23.19
CA ALA A 104 12.47 -5.30 23.66
C ALA A 104 13.28 -4.19 24.35
N THR A 105 12.94 -2.92 24.12
CA THR A 105 13.60 -1.74 24.71
C THR A 105 12.87 -1.16 25.94
N ALA A 106 11.70 -1.69 26.28
CA ALA A 106 10.88 -1.28 27.42
C ALA A 106 11.21 -2.09 28.68
#